data_AF-A0A445CTP6-F1
#
_entry.id   AF-A0A445CTP6-F1
#
_cell.length_a   1.000
_cell.length_b   1.000
_cell.length_c   1.000
_cell.angle_alpha   90.00
_cell.angle_beta   90.00
_cell.angle_gamma   90.00
#
_symmetry.space_group_name_H-M   'P 1'
#
loop_
_entity.id
_entity.type
_entity.pdbx_description
1 polymer ?
#
loop_
_entity_poly.entity_id
_entity_poly.type
_entity_poly.pdbx_seq_one_letter_code
_entity_poly.pdbx_strand_id
1 'polypeptide(L)'
;MIAIPYLTALTTYFSYGLLFAFGQFRDFFRKLIDWSKANTLQGYAPICLGLEDFYIRRLYLRIQDCFGRPISSAPDAWFDVVERYSNDNNKTLKRTTKVSRCLNLGSYNYLGFAAADEYCTPRVIETLKKYSPSTCSSRVDGG
;
A
#
# COMPACT_ATOMS: atom_id res chain seq x y z
N MET A 1 8.66 -29.55 -1.19
CA MET A 1 7.47 -28.81 -0.70
C MET A 1 7.66 -28.55 0.78
N ILE A 2 7.59 -27.30 1.22
CA ILE A 2 7.67 -26.95 2.64
C ILE A 2 6.29 -27.19 3.24
N ALA A 3 6.17 -28.15 4.17
CA ALA A 3 4.93 -28.39 4.88
C ALA A 3 4.73 -27.31 5.96
N ILE A 4 3.62 -26.59 5.90
CA ILE A 4 3.29 -25.58 6.90
C ILE A 4 2.93 -26.30 8.21
N PRO A 5 3.54 -25.96 9.35
CA PRO A 5 3.18 -26.56 10.62
C PRO A 5 1.68 -26.35 10.90
N TYR A 6 1.00 -27.41 11.32
CA TYR A 6 -0.45 -27.39 11.53
C TYR A 6 -0.87 -26.28 12.52
N LEU A 7 -0.09 -26.09 13.58
CA LEU A 7 -0.32 -25.03 14.56
C LEU A 7 -0.28 -23.64 13.92
N THR A 8 0.69 -23.38 13.04
CA THR A 8 0.81 -22.10 12.32
C THR A 8 -0.42 -21.87 11.44
N ALA A 9 -0.82 -22.87 10.64
CA ALA A 9 -2.02 -22.75 9.81
C ALA A 9 -3.28 -22.48 10.65
N LEU A 10 -3.50 -23.27 11.71
CA LEU A 10 -4.65 -23.12 12.61
C LEU A 10 -4.71 -21.72 13.24
N THR A 11 -3.59 -21.26 13.80
CA THR A 11 -3.51 -19.95 14.46
C THR A 11 -3.68 -18.80 13.48
N THR A 12 -3.18 -18.91 12.25
CA THR A 12 -3.40 -17.92 11.19
C THR A 12 -4.88 -17.82 10.82
N TYR A 13 -5.54 -18.94 10.54
CA TYR A 13 -6.98 -18.95 10.21
C TYR A 13 -7.84 -18.46 11.37
N PHE A 14 -7.52 -18.87 12.61
CA PHE A 14 -8.20 -18.41 13.80
C PHE A 14 -8.06 -16.89 13.98
N SER A 15 -6.85 -16.35 13.81
CA SER A 15 -6.60 -14.90 13.89
C SER A 15 -7.38 -14.12 12.84
N TYR A 16 -7.43 -14.63 11.60
CA TYR A 16 -8.23 -14.02 10.54
C TYR A 16 -9.73 -14.06 10.86
N GLY A 17 -10.22 -15.20 11.36
CA GLY A 17 -11.61 -15.37 11.80
C GLY A 17 -11.99 -14.40 12.92
N LEU A 18 -11.13 -14.22 13.92
CA LEU A 18 -11.33 -13.24 14.99
C LEU A 18 -11.43 -11.82 14.45
N LEU A 19 -10.51 -11.40 13.58
CA LEU A 19 -10.53 -10.07 12.97
C LEU A 19 -11.83 -9.82 12.20
N PHE A 20 -12.30 -10.82 11.46
CA PHE A 20 -13.55 -10.75 10.72
C PHE A 20 -14.75 -10.64 11.66
N ALA A 21 -14.83 -11.51 12.68
CA ALA A 21 -15.92 -11.50 13.67
C ALA A 21 -16.01 -10.16 14.41
N PHE A 22 -14.89 -9.64 14.92
CA PHE A 22 -14.84 -8.31 15.55
C PHE A 22 -15.18 -7.19 14.57
N GLY A 23 -14.79 -7.32 13.30
CA GLY A 23 -15.16 -6.38 12.24
C GLY A 23 -16.68 -6.31 12.07
N GLN A 24 -17.34 -7.47 11.96
CA GLN A 24 -18.80 -7.57 11.79
C GLN A 24 -19.54 -7.04 13.02
N PHE A 25 -19.08 -7.42 14.22
CA PHE A 25 -19.63 -6.91 15.48
C PHE A 25 -19.58 -5.37 15.52
N ARG A 26 -18.45 -4.75 15.16
CA ARG A 26 -18.33 -3.27 15.12
C ARG A 26 -19.24 -2.63 14.07
N ASP A 27 -19.44 -3.27 12.91
CA ASP A 27 -20.37 -2.78 11.89
C ASP A 27 -21.82 -2.90 12.33
N PHE A 28 -22.17 -3.95 13.08
CA PHE A 28 -23.48 -4.12 13.70
C PHE A 28 -23.78 -2.98 14.68
N PHE A 29 -22.90 -2.69 15.64
CA PHE A 29 -23.10 -1.55 16.56
C PHE A 29 -23.12 -0.20 15.84
N ARG A 30 -22.29 -0.02 14.79
CA ARG A 30 -22.34 1.19 13.97
C ARG A 30 -23.71 1.37 13.33
N LYS A 31 -24.31 0.31 12.75
CA LYS A 31 -25.65 0.40 12.16
C LYS A 31 -26.72 0.75 13.19
N LEU A 32 -26.58 0.28 14.43
CA LEU A 32 -27.49 0.61 15.53
C LEU A 32 -27.35 2.06 16.01
N ILE A 33 -26.12 2.58 16.10
CA ILE A 33 -25.83 3.90 16.69
C ILE A 33 -25.91 5.02 15.64
N ASP A 34 -25.36 4.81 14.44
CA ASP A 34 -25.25 5.81 13.37
C ASP A 34 -26.35 5.65 12.30
N TRP A 35 -27.54 5.13 12.67
CA TRP A 35 -28.65 4.85 11.74
C TRP A 35 -29.02 6.05 10.84
N SER A 36 -28.84 7.28 11.32
CA SER A 36 -29.20 8.51 10.59
C SER A 36 -28.09 9.12 9.72
N LYS A 37 -26.86 8.58 9.71
CA LYS A 37 -25.69 9.18 9.04
C LYS A 37 -25.19 8.39 7.82
N ALA A 38 -26.10 7.89 6.99
CA ALA A 38 -25.71 7.32 5.71
C ALA A 38 -25.38 8.44 4.70
N ASN A 39 -24.11 8.88 4.69
CA ASN A 39 -23.57 9.78 3.66
C ASN A 39 -23.32 9.01 2.36
N THR A 40 -24.38 8.53 1.71
CA THR A 40 -24.30 8.18 0.29
C THR A 40 -24.54 9.46 -0.49
N LEU A 41 -23.55 9.89 -1.28
CA LEU A 41 -23.73 10.97 -2.25
C LEU A 41 -24.89 10.59 -3.17
N GLN A 42 -26.00 11.33 -3.06
CA GLN A 42 -27.21 11.01 -3.81
C GLN A 42 -26.94 11.12 -5.31
N GLY A 43 -27.32 10.08 -6.06
CA GLY A 43 -27.10 9.99 -7.51
C GLY A 43 -25.77 9.36 -7.95
N TYR A 44 -24.90 8.96 -7.03
CA TYR A 44 -23.64 8.29 -7.36
C TYR A 44 -23.67 6.81 -7.03
N ALA A 45 -23.09 5.99 -7.90
CA ALA A 45 -22.83 4.59 -7.62
C ALA A 45 -21.79 4.47 -6.48
N PRO A 46 -21.91 3.46 -5.60
CA PRO A 46 -20.91 3.22 -4.57
C PRO A 46 -19.55 2.89 -5.22
N ILE A 47 -18.48 3.52 -4.73
CA ILE A 47 -17.12 3.33 -5.26
C ILE A 47 -16.60 1.91 -4.98
N CYS A 48 -17.02 1.30 -3.86
CA CYS A 48 -16.63 -0.05 -3.47
C CYS A 48 -17.87 -0.91 -3.18
N LEU A 49 -17.76 -2.22 -3.43
CA LEU A 49 -18.78 -3.18 -3.02
C LEU A 49 -18.75 -3.36 -1.49
N GLY A 50 -19.86 -3.80 -0.89
CA GLY A 50 -20.01 -3.85 0.58
C GLY A 50 -18.94 -4.68 1.30
N LEU A 51 -18.47 -5.78 0.69
CA LEU A 51 -17.39 -6.61 1.26
C LEU A 51 -16.02 -5.93 1.15
N GLU A 52 -15.76 -5.22 0.05
CA GLU A 52 -14.51 -4.48 -0.15
C GLU A 52 -14.42 -3.30 0.82
N ASP A 53 -15.51 -2.55 0.98
CA ASP A 53 -15.61 -1.47 1.95
C ASP A 53 -15.41 -1.99 3.39
N PHE A 54 -16.02 -3.12 3.73
CA PHE A 54 -15.78 -3.80 5.01
C PHE A 54 -14.30 -4.13 5.19
N TYR A 55 -13.69 -4.78 4.19
CA TYR A 55 -12.29 -5.18 4.25
C TYR A 55 -11.37 -3.97 4.44
N ILE A 56 -11.58 -2.90 3.67
CA ILE A 56 -10.80 -1.67 3.80
C ILE A 56 -10.95 -1.10 5.21
N ARG A 57 -12.18 -0.86 5.66
CA ARG A 57 -12.45 -0.18 6.95
C ARG A 57 -12.05 -0.98 8.19
N ARG A 58 -12.08 -2.32 8.13
CA ARG A 58 -11.92 -3.18 9.31
C ARG A 58 -10.60 -3.93 9.35
N LEU A 59 -10.00 -4.23 8.20
CA LEU A 59 -8.74 -4.97 8.11
C LEU A 59 -7.63 -4.07 7.58
N TYR A 60 -7.73 -3.61 6.33
CA TYR A 60 -6.62 -2.95 5.64
C TYR A 60 -6.12 -1.68 6.35
N LEU A 61 -7.01 -0.77 6.75
CA LEU A 61 -6.59 0.49 7.39
C LEU A 61 -5.77 0.27 8.67
N ARG A 62 -5.92 -0.87 9.35
CA ARG A 62 -5.11 -1.18 10.55
C ARG A 62 -3.65 -1.49 10.21
N ILE A 63 -3.42 -2.13 9.07
CA ILE A 63 -2.12 -2.66 8.64
C ILE A 63 -1.47 -1.84 7.52
N GLN A 64 -2.18 -0.86 6.95
CA GLN A 64 -1.69 -0.14 5.77
C GLN A 64 -0.35 0.58 6.00
N ASP A 65 -0.02 0.93 7.26
CA ASP A 65 1.27 1.55 7.57
C ASP A 65 2.44 0.57 7.44
N CYS A 66 2.21 -0.74 7.46
CA CYS A 66 3.24 -1.75 7.22
C CYS A 66 3.64 -1.84 5.75
N PHE A 67 2.71 -1.58 4.82
CA PHE A 67 2.92 -1.81 3.39
C PHE A 67 3.07 -0.52 2.58
N GLY A 68 2.45 0.58 3.04
CA GLY A 68 2.38 1.82 2.29
C GLY A 68 3.39 2.88 2.71
N ARG A 69 4.55 2.49 3.25
CA ARG A 69 5.55 3.47 3.76
C ARG A 69 6.20 4.22 2.59
N PRO A 70 6.14 5.56 2.56
CA PRO A 70 6.76 6.32 1.48
C PRO A 70 8.28 6.23 1.57
N ILE A 71 8.91 5.92 0.44
CA ILE A 71 10.37 5.94 0.29
C ILE A 71 10.77 7.29 -0.34
N SER A 72 11.79 7.94 0.21
CA SER A 72 12.29 9.25 -0.26
C SER A 72 13.67 9.20 -0.90
N SER A 73 14.23 8.01 -1.12
CA SER A 73 15.49 7.77 -1.82
C SER A 73 15.32 6.74 -2.93
N ALA A 74 16.38 6.48 -3.70
CA ALA A 74 16.43 5.28 -4.52
C ALA A 74 16.31 4.02 -3.62
N PRO A 75 15.54 3.00 -4.02
CA PRO A 75 15.32 1.78 -3.26
C PRO A 75 16.52 0.81 -3.33
N ASP A 76 17.73 1.29 -3.05
CA ASP A 76 18.95 0.47 -3.03
C ASP A 76 18.94 -0.53 -1.86
N ALA A 77 20.07 -1.21 -1.60
CA ALA A 77 20.27 -2.07 -0.42
C ALA A 77 19.85 -1.35 0.87
N TRP A 78 20.05 -0.04 0.93
CA TRP A 78 19.53 0.83 1.98
C TRP A 78 18.73 1.99 1.38
N PHE A 79 17.59 2.30 1.98
CA PHE A 79 16.75 3.41 1.54
C PHE A 79 16.17 4.19 2.71
N ASP A 80 15.72 5.40 2.41
CA ASP A 80 15.16 6.32 3.39
C ASP A 80 13.64 6.24 3.36
N VAL A 81 13.06 5.95 4.53
CA VAL A 81 11.61 5.87 4.73
C VAL A 81 11.13 7.12 5.44
N VAL A 82 10.11 7.76 4.87
CA VAL A 82 9.46 8.92 5.50
C VAL A 82 8.63 8.45 6.69
N GLU A 83 8.92 9.00 7.86
CA GLU A 83 8.16 8.71 9.07
C GLU A 83 6.76 9.32 8.98
N ARG A 84 5.78 8.56 9.47
CA ARG A 84 4.37 8.98 9.51
C ARG A 84 3.79 8.74 10.89
N TYR A 85 2.75 9.49 11.20
CA TYR A 85 1.93 9.26 12.37
C TYR A 85 0.45 9.27 12.00
N SER A 86 -0.37 8.66 12.86
CA SER A 86 -1.81 8.67 12.77
C SER A 86 -2.41 8.99 14.14
N ASN A 87 -3.47 9.79 14.14
CA ASN A 87 -4.25 10.11 15.32
C ASN A 87 -5.63 9.43 15.32
N ASP A 88 -5.90 8.56 14.34
CA ASP A 88 -7.24 8.03 14.06
C ASP A 88 -7.24 6.52 13.74
N ASN A 89 -6.30 5.78 14.37
CA ASN A 89 -6.08 4.35 14.17
C ASN A 89 -5.74 3.99 12.72
N ASN A 90 -4.74 4.69 12.17
CA ASN A 90 -4.26 4.51 10.81
C ASN A 90 -5.33 4.72 9.74
N LYS A 91 -6.40 5.50 9.96
CA LYS A 91 -7.30 5.86 8.84
C LYS A 91 -6.66 6.92 7.95
N THR A 92 -6.04 7.92 8.58
CA THR A 92 -5.23 8.93 7.92
C THR A 92 -3.79 8.82 8.41
N LEU A 93 -2.84 8.96 7.48
CA LEU A 93 -1.42 8.90 7.75
C LEU A 93 -0.77 10.22 7.31
N LYS A 94 -0.29 10.98 8.28
CA LYS A 94 0.36 12.27 8.05
C LYS A 94 1.86 12.06 7.96
N ARG A 95 2.46 12.56 6.87
CA ARG A 95 3.91 12.54 6.66
C ARG A 95 4.58 13.57 7.56
N THR A 96 5.73 13.20 8.09
CA THR A 96 6.61 14.12 8.81
C THR A 96 7.78 14.53 7.91
N THR A 97 8.63 15.44 8.40
CA THR A 97 9.90 15.80 7.75
C THR A 97 11.03 14.84 8.12
N LYS A 98 10.80 13.91 9.05
CA LYS A 98 11.81 12.95 9.51
C LYS A 98 11.88 11.75 8.56
N VAL A 99 13.09 11.26 8.38
CA VAL A 99 13.39 10.07 7.59
C VAL A 99 14.19 9.10 8.43
N SER A 100 13.91 7.81 8.24
CA SER A 100 14.61 6.71 8.87
C SER A 100 15.31 5.89 7.79
N ARG A 101 16.62 5.65 7.97
CA ARG A 101 17.42 4.79 7.08
C ARG A 101 17.11 3.33 7.38
N CYS A 102 16.68 2.56 6.38
CA CYS A 102 16.26 1.18 6.53
C CYS A 102 16.95 0.25 5.52
N LEU A 103 17.19 -0.99 5.92
CA LEU A 103 17.71 -2.04 5.05
C LEU A 103 16.58 -2.59 4.17
N ASN A 104 16.86 -2.81 2.89
CA ASN A 104 15.91 -3.31 1.91
C ASN A 104 15.74 -4.84 1.99
N LEU A 105 14.87 -5.26 2.90
CA LEU A 105 14.45 -6.66 2.99
C LEU A 105 13.29 -7.00 2.04
N GLY A 106 12.66 -5.97 1.45
CA GLY A 106 11.50 -6.10 0.55
C GLY A 106 11.85 -6.41 -0.90
N SER A 107 13.14 -6.51 -1.23
CA SER A 107 13.63 -6.69 -2.61
C SER A 107 13.09 -5.62 -3.57
N TYR A 108 12.92 -4.38 -3.11
CA TYR A 108 12.42 -3.28 -3.95
C TYR A 108 13.35 -2.94 -5.14
N ASN A 109 14.59 -3.45 -5.12
CA ASN A 109 15.53 -3.40 -6.24
C ASN A 109 15.97 -4.81 -6.69
N TYR A 110 15.00 -5.70 -6.91
CA TYR A 110 15.28 -7.10 -7.28
C TYR A 110 16.13 -7.24 -8.56
N LEU A 111 15.92 -6.38 -9.56
CA LEU A 111 16.67 -6.42 -10.83
C LEU A 111 17.97 -5.60 -10.80
N GLY A 112 18.26 -4.88 -9.72
CA GLY A 112 19.46 -4.02 -9.61
C GLY A 112 19.34 -2.64 -10.27
N PHE A 113 18.35 -2.40 -11.14
CA PHE A 113 18.22 -1.15 -11.90
C PHE A 113 17.41 -0.03 -11.24
N ALA A 114 16.84 -0.26 -10.05
CA ALA A 114 16.05 0.74 -9.35
C ALA A 114 16.93 1.75 -8.57
N ALA A 115 18.23 1.51 -8.46
CA ALA A 115 19.22 2.42 -7.91
C ALA A 115 20.20 2.90 -9.00
N ALA A 116 21.02 3.89 -8.65
CA ALA A 116 22.07 4.34 -9.54
C ALA A 116 23.13 3.24 -9.68
N ASP A 117 23.52 2.96 -10.92
CA ASP A 117 24.55 1.98 -11.28
C ASP A 117 25.66 2.69 -12.07
N GLU A 118 26.91 2.42 -11.70
CA GLU A 118 28.07 3.12 -12.27
C GLU A 118 28.23 2.91 -13.78
N TYR A 119 27.76 1.77 -14.30
CA TYR A 119 27.90 1.40 -15.71
C TYR A 119 26.67 1.77 -16.55
N CYS A 120 25.48 1.44 -16.06
CA CYS A 120 24.23 1.58 -16.77
C CYS A 120 23.69 3.02 -16.73
N THR A 121 23.71 3.67 -15.56
CA THR A 121 23.07 4.98 -15.38
C THR A 121 23.65 6.06 -16.30
N PRO A 122 24.98 6.23 -16.45
CA PRO A 122 25.53 7.24 -17.36
C PRO A 122 25.13 7.02 -18.82
N ARG A 123 25.09 5.76 -19.27
CA ARG A 123 24.75 5.40 -20.65
C ARG A 123 23.28 5.60 -20.97
N VAL A 124 22.40 5.30 -20.02
CA VAL A 124 20.96 5.60 -20.14
C VAL A 124 20.78 7.11 -20.24
N ILE A 125 21.45 7.90 -19.40
CA ILE A 125 21.39 9.38 -19.45
C ILE A 125 21.90 9.90 -20.80
N GLU A 126 23.02 9.41 -21.32
CA GLU A 126 23.56 9.81 -22.62
C GLU A 126 22.59 9.47 -23.77
N THR A 127 22.02 8.28 -23.73
CA THR A 127 21.02 7.82 -24.72
C THR A 127 19.79 8.71 -24.68
N LEU A 128 19.26 9.03 -23.49
CA LEU A 128 18.13 9.93 -23.31
C LEU A 128 18.45 11.35 -23.81
N LYS A 129 19.66 11.86 -23.58
CA LYS A 129 20.10 13.16 -24.13
C LYS A 129 20.18 13.15 -25.65
N LYS A 130 20.61 12.03 -26.25
CA LYS A 130 20.78 11.89 -27.69
C LYS A 130 19.45 11.74 -28.44
N TYR A 131 18.52 10.94 -27.89
CA TYR A 131 17.29 10.55 -28.60
C TYR A 131 16.02 11.18 -28.04
N SER A 132 16.09 11.83 -26.87
CA SER A 132 14.95 12.34 -26.09
C SER A 132 13.95 11.25 -25.66
N PRO A 133 13.21 11.46 -24.55
CA PRO A 133 12.08 10.61 -24.24
C PRO A 133 10.99 10.77 -25.31
N SER A 134 10.57 9.66 -25.91
CA SER A 134 9.41 9.58 -26.79
C SER A 134 8.38 8.65 -26.15
N THR A 135 7.11 8.99 -26.25
CA THR A 135 6.02 8.13 -25.76
C THR A 135 5.91 6.83 -26.57
N CYS A 136 6.57 6.75 -27.73
CA CYS A 136 6.60 5.60 -28.65
C CYS A 136 5.22 5.03 -29.00
N SER A 137 4.16 5.74 -28.66
CA SER A 137 2.77 5.36 -28.87
C SER A 137 2.26 6.09 -30.09
N SER A 138 1.49 5.39 -30.91
CA SER A 138 0.83 6.03 -32.02
C SER A 138 -0.21 7.02 -31.50
N ARG A 139 -0.54 8.07 -32.28
CA ARG A 139 -1.57 9.05 -31.89
C ARG A 139 -2.92 8.40 -31.54
N VAL A 140 -3.22 7.21 -32.07
CA VAL A 140 -4.46 6.49 -31.82
C VAL A 140 -4.51 5.77 -30.47
N ASP A 141 -3.37 5.58 -29.79
CA ASP A 141 -3.32 4.98 -28.45
C ASP A 141 -3.50 6.02 -27.33
N GLY A 142 -3.43 7.31 -27.66
CA GLY A 142 -3.50 8.42 -26.73
C GLY A 142 -4.90 9.03 -26.66
N GLY A 143 -5.91 8.21 -26.31
CA GLY A 143 -7.24 8.65 -25.82
C GLY A 143 -8.04 9.59 -26.71
#